data_AF-A0A848V0X6-F1
#
_entry.id   AF-A0A848V0X6-F1
#
_cell.length_a   1.000
_cell.length_b   1.000
_cell.length_c   1.000
_cell.angle_alpha   90.00
_cell.angle_beta   90.00
_cell.angle_gamma   90.00
#
_symmetry.space_group_name_H-M   'P 1'
#
loop_
_entity.id
_entity.type
_entity.pdbx_description
1 polymer ?
#
loop_
_entity_poly.entity_id
_entity_poly.type
_entity_poly.pdbx_seq_one_letter_code
_entity_poly.pdbx_strand_id
1 'polypeptide(L)'
;METESISRVQSSNPLTGLGLGSAAIFLIIVWGTAFNMVDVGVRYLTPAWLVALRLIFAAILMVTYAVFAGHKLPPIRDKRWIWYIVLGFIGMALPFYLISWAQVNIESGTSAILVGVMPLMTIFLAHYLTTEKLSVRKVSGFLIGLIGTTVLFLPEDLSFGLIERWEAQIIALVAAFCYALTTVGAKRAPETHAAVGAAIMTIGAAAIATIFAISVDPIPVDVPAIAWWMIAGLAIGSTGVATIVYLQVIERNGPTTLARINYFPPFVSVLVGIWWLKEPFTPRIAIAFALIMLGVWVARNKRNPV
;
A
#
# COMPACT_ATOMS: atom_id res chain seq x y z
N MET A 1 -33.66 24.07 0.05
CA MET A 1 -33.94 22.67 0.41
C MET A 1 -32.83 21.71 -0.05
N GLU A 2 -32.17 21.91 -1.19
CA GLU A 2 -31.01 21.09 -1.62
C GLU A 2 -29.69 21.42 -0.91
N THR A 3 -29.49 22.64 -0.42
CA THR A 3 -28.26 23.02 0.31
C THR A 3 -28.16 22.45 1.72
N GLU A 4 -29.30 22.08 2.34
CA GLU A 4 -29.32 21.41 3.66
C GLU A 4 -29.11 19.90 3.58
N SER A 5 -29.30 19.26 2.42
CA SER A 5 -29.07 17.82 2.29
C SER A 5 -27.57 17.49 2.17
N ILE A 6 -26.78 18.38 1.55
CA ILE A 6 -25.33 18.23 1.41
C ILE A 6 -24.62 18.41 2.76
N SER A 7 -25.10 19.32 3.63
CA SER A 7 -24.51 19.54 4.96
C SER A 7 -24.80 18.40 5.94
N ARG A 8 -25.93 17.69 5.81
CA ARG A 8 -26.28 16.55 6.68
C ARG A 8 -25.53 15.27 6.35
N VAL A 9 -24.99 15.11 5.13
CA VAL A 9 -24.15 13.95 4.78
C VAL A 9 -22.71 14.12 5.27
N GLN A 10 -22.23 15.36 5.44
CA GLN A 10 -20.92 15.63 6.04
C GLN A 10 -20.88 15.35 7.55
N SER A 11 -22.02 15.33 8.24
CA SER A 11 -22.09 15.18 9.71
C SER A 11 -22.19 13.74 10.23
N SER A 12 -22.27 12.72 9.36
CA SER A 12 -22.55 11.34 9.79
C SER A 12 -21.35 10.38 9.73
N ASN A 13 -20.15 10.85 9.39
CA ASN A 13 -18.99 9.98 9.34
C ASN A 13 -18.27 10.02 10.71
N PRO A 14 -18.32 8.97 11.55
CA PRO A 14 -17.83 9.01 12.94
C PRO A 14 -16.33 9.32 13.08
N LEU A 15 -15.57 9.27 11.98
CA LEU A 15 -14.14 9.60 11.93
C LEU A 15 -13.85 11.06 11.51
N THR A 16 -14.87 11.87 11.21
CA THR A 16 -14.74 13.27 10.75
C THR A 16 -14.03 14.20 11.74
N GLY A 17 -13.93 13.83 13.01
CA GLY A 17 -13.26 14.62 14.06
C GLY A 17 -11.75 14.39 14.22
N LEU A 18 -11.13 13.47 13.45
CA LEU A 18 -9.69 13.27 13.54
C LEU A 18 -8.94 14.47 12.93
N GLY A 19 -8.14 15.15 13.75
CA GLY A 19 -7.19 16.15 13.26
C GLY A 19 -6.17 15.51 12.31
N LEU A 20 -5.60 16.30 11.40
CA LEU A 20 -4.61 15.79 10.43
C LEU A 20 -3.46 15.01 11.10
N GLY A 21 -2.99 15.48 12.25
CA GLY A 21 -1.93 14.81 13.01
C GLY A 21 -2.31 13.40 13.46
N SER A 22 -3.50 13.20 14.02
CA SER A 22 -3.94 11.87 14.46
C SER A 22 -4.22 10.94 13.28
N ALA A 23 -4.82 11.46 12.19
CA ALA A 23 -5.01 10.70 10.96
C ALA A 23 -3.67 10.25 10.35
N ALA A 24 -2.66 11.14 10.32
CA ALA A 24 -1.32 10.80 9.85
C ALA A 24 -0.66 9.73 10.71
N ILE A 25 -0.66 9.89 12.04
CA ILE A 25 -0.06 8.91 12.97
C ILE A 25 -0.76 7.55 12.81
N PHE A 26 -2.08 7.54 12.73
CA PHE A 26 -2.85 6.32 12.51
C PHE A 26 -2.40 5.61 11.23
N LEU A 27 -2.40 6.32 10.08
CA LEU A 27 -2.00 5.75 8.79
C LEU A 27 -0.56 5.23 8.79
N ILE A 28 0.37 5.99 9.39
CA ILE A 28 1.79 5.60 9.51
C ILE A 28 1.93 4.30 10.29
N ILE A 29 1.23 4.19 11.42
CA ILE A 29 1.28 2.99 12.27
C ILE A 29 0.66 1.80 11.55
N VAL A 30 -0.58 1.92 11.06
CA VAL A 30 -1.31 0.77 10.50
C VAL A 30 -0.72 0.25 9.18
N TRP A 31 -0.14 1.12 8.35
CA TRP A 31 0.57 0.65 7.15
C TRP A 31 1.95 0.10 7.45
N GLY A 32 2.64 0.66 8.45
CA GLY A 32 3.93 0.11 8.88
C GLY A 32 3.78 -1.28 9.48
N THR A 33 2.85 -1.45 10.43
CA THR A 33 2.59 -2.73 11.08
C THR A 33 1.95 -3.77 10.16
N ALA A 34 1.35 -3.36 9.05
CA ALA A 34 0.79 -4.29 8.06
C ALA A 34 1.84 -5.28 7.54
N PHE A 35 3.07 -4.84 7.28
CA PHE A 35 4.15 -5.74 6.85
C PHE A 35 4.46 -6.78 7.93
N ASN A 36 4.52 -6.37 9.19
CA ASN A 36 4.77 -7.30 10.29
C ASN A 36 3.60 -8.29 10.47
N MET A 37 2.36 -7.84 10.29
CA MET A 37 1.18 -8.72 10.32
C MET A 37 1.14 -9.69 9.13
N VAL A 38 1.59 -9.27 7.94
CA VAL A 38 1.75 -10.18 6.80
C VAL A 38 2.79 -11.25 7.11
N ASP A 39 3.94 -10.87 7.67
CA ASP A 39 5.00 -11.81 8.06
C ASP A 39 4.50 -12.89 9.02
N VAL A 40 3.74 -12.50 10.05
CA VAL A 40 3.11 -13.47 10.96
C VAL A 40 2.04 -14.28 10.23
N GLY A 41 1.23 -13.65 9.38
CA GLY A 41 0.14 -14.31 8.66
C GLY A 41 0.61 -15.41 7.70
N VAL A 42 1.70 -15.18 6.95
CA VAL A 42 2.24 -16.14 5.98
C VAL A 42 2.88 -17.36 6.63
N ARG A 43 3.10 -17.36 7.95
CA ARG A 43 3.54 -18.55 8.71
C ARG A 43 2.42 -19.57 8.89
N TYR A 44 1.16 -19.17 8.74
CA TYR A 44 -0.01 -20.01 8.99
C TYR A 44 -0.92 -20.17 7.77
N LEU A 45 -0.81 -19.28 6.79
CA LEU A 45 -1.59 -19.28 5.57
C LEU A 45 -0.68 -19.13 4.36
N THR A 46 -1.06 -19.73 3.25
CA THR A 46 -0.37 -19.46 1.99
C THR A 46 -0.54 -17.98 1.63
N PRO A 47 0.42 -17.37 0.91
CA PRO A 47 0.31 -15.98 0.46
C PRO A 47 -0.99 -15.70 -0.31
N ALA A 48 -1.48 -16.66 -1.09
CA ALA A 48 -2.72 -16.50 -1.85
C ALA A 48 -3.94 -16.42 -0.92
N TRP A 49 -4.06 -17.34 0.06
CA TRP A 49 -5.19 -17.33 1.01
C TRP A 49 -5.16 -16.16 1.97
N LEU A 50 -3.98 -15.73 2.44
CA LEU A 50 -3.86 -14.54 3.29
C LEU A 50 -4.41 -13.30 2.57
N VAL A 51 -4.06 -13.12 1.30
CA VAL A 51 -4.51 -11.98 0.49
C VAL A 51 -5.98 -12.07 0.12
N ALA A 52 -6.47 -13.27 -0.24
CA ALA A 52 -7.88 -13.49 -0.53
C ALA A 52 -8.76 -13.12 0.68
N LEU A 53 -8.47 -13.68 1.87
CA LEU A 53 -9.22 -13.40 3.09
C LEU A 53 -9.13 -11.91 3.48
N ARG A 54 -7.92 -11.32 3.42
CA ARG A 54 -7.72 -9.89 3.66
C ARG A 54 -8.64 -9.03 2.79
N LEU A 55 -8.71 -9.33 1.50
CA LEU A 55 -9.46 -8.55 0.53
C LEU A 55 -10.96 -8.80 0.61
N ILE A 56 -11.41 -10.02 0.91
CA ILE A 56 -12.83 -10.32 1.14
C ILE A 56 -13.38 -9.45 2.28
N PHE A 57 -12.73 -9.48 3.44
CA PHE A 57 -13.20 -8.69 4.60
C PHE A 57 -13.08 -7.18 4.35
N ALA A 58 -12.02 -6.73 3.66
CA ALA A 58 -11.88 -5.33 3.28
C ALA A 58 -12.96 -4.89 2.27
N ALA A 59 -13.34 -5.75 1.31
CA ALA A 59 -14.39 -5.47 0.35
C ALA A 59 -15.74 -5.36 1.04
N ILE A 60 -16.07 -6.28 1.97
CA ILE A 60 -17.29 -6.19 2.79
C ILE A 60 -17.31 -4.84 3.52
N LEU A 61 -16.24 -4.48 4.23
CA LEU A 61 -16.16 -3.22 4.97
C LEU A 61 -16.31 -1.98 4.06
N MET A 62 -15.65 -1.96 2.91
CA MET A 62 -15.71 -0.81 1.99
C MET A 62 -17.07 -0.67 1.31
N VAL A 63 -17.72 -1.79 0.96
CA VAL A 63 -19.09 -1.78 0.42
C VAL A 63 -20.07 -1.30 1.49
N THR A 64 -19.97 -1.84 2.70
CA THR A 64 -20.78 -1.41 3.84
C THR A 64 -20.61 0.09 4.10
N TYR A 65 -19.37 0.58 4.12
CA TYR A 65 -19.08 2.01 4.26
C TYR A 65 -19.73 2.85 3.13
N ALA A 66 -19.56 2.45 1.87
CA ALA A 66 -20.13 3.19 0.73
C ALA A 66 -21.67 3.26 0.80
N VAL A 67 -22.33 2.16 1.17
CA VAL A 67 -23.79 2.10 1.31
C VAL A 67 -24.28 2.96 2.47
N PHE A 68 -23.63 2.88 3.65
CA PHE A 68 -24.01 3.70 4.81
C PHE A 68 -23.71 5.19 4.61
N ALA A 69 -22.72 5.54 3.78
CA ALA A 69 -22.47 6.90 3.34
C ALA A 69 -23.49 7.40 2.29
N GLY A 70 -24.50 6.61 1.95
CA GLY A 70 -25.58 6.99 1.03
C GLY A 70 -25.23 6.83 -0.45
N HIS A 71 -24.10 6.20 -0.77
CA HIS A 71 -23.71 5.94 -2.16
C HIS A 71 -24.32 4.64 -2.68
N LYS A 72 -24.61 4.62 -3.98
CA LYS A 72 -25.03 3.42 -4.71
C LYS A 72 -23.91 3.00 -5.64
N LEU A 73 -23.62 1.70 -5.68
CA LEU A 73 -22.73 1.16 -6.69
C LEU A 73 -23.36 1.31 -8.08
N PRO A 74 -22.56 1.60 -9.12
CA PRO A 74 -23.08 1.71 -10.46
C PRO A 74 -23.49 0.34 -11.02
N PRO A 75 -24.37 0.29 -12.03
CA PRO A 75 -24.73 -0.96 -12.69
C PRO A 75 -23.48 -1.72 -13.17
N ILE A 76 -23.48 -3.05 -13.10
CA ILE A 76 -22.32 -3.90 -13.43
C ILE A 76 -21.78 -3.64 -14.85
N ARG A 77 -22.63 -3.22 -15.78
CA ARG A 77 -22.26 -2.90 -17.17
C ARG A 77 -21.54 -1.55 -17.34
N ASP A 78 -21.42 -0.75 -16.27
CA ASP A 78 -20.75 0.54 -16.31
C ASP A 78 -19.24 0.39 -16.49
N LYS A 79 -18.65 1.21 -17.37
CA LYS A 79 -17.20 1.23 -17.65
C LYS A 79 -16.33 1.44 -16.40
N ARG A 80 -16.87 2.00 -15.32
CA ARG A 80 -16.18 2.13 -14.03
C ARG A 80 -15.75 0.77 -13.48
N TRP A 81 -16.56 -0.28 -13.66
CA TRP A 81 -16.24 -1.61 -13.15
C TRP A 81 -14.92 -2.13 -13.72
N ILE A 82 -14.76 -2.14 -15.05
CA ILE A 82 -13.53 -2.66 -15.65
C ILE A 82 -12.31 -1.84 -15.23
N TRP A 83 -12.44 -0.51 -15.15
CA TRP A 83 -11.32 0.35 -14.75
C TRP A 83 -10.89 0.11 -13.31
N TYR A 84 -11.84 0.10 -12.37
CA TYR A 84 -11.54 -0.09 -10.95
C TYR A 84 -11.20 -1.55 -10.61
N ILE A 85 -11.72 -2.55 -11.33
CA ILE A 85 -11.26 -3.94 -11.20
C ILE A 85 -9.78 -4.04 -11.60
N VAL A 86 -9.39 -3.45 -12.73
CA VAL A 86 -7.98 -3.43 -13.16
C VAL A 86 -7.12 -2.73 -12.11
N LEU A 87 -7.53 -1.54 -11.63
CA LEU A 87 -6.81 -0.85 -10.55
C LEU A 87 -6.76 -1.66 -9.25
N GLY A 88 -7.81 -2.39 -8.90
CA GLY A 88 -7.84 -3.29 -7.74
C GLY A 88 -6.88 -4.47 -7.90
N PHE A 89 -6.78 -5.02 -9.11
CA PHE A 89 -5.83 -6.08 -9.41
C PHE A 89 -4.39 -5.59 -9.27
N ILE A 90 -4.01 -4.53 -10.00
CA ILE A 90 -2.63 -4.00 -9.99
C ILE A 90 -2.28 -3.25 -8.71
N GLY A 91 -3.26 -2.75 -7.97
CA GLY A 91 -3.05 -1.92 -6.80
C GLY A 91 -3.28 -2.61 -5.47
N MET A 92 -3.88 -3.80 -5.47
CA MET A 92 -4.16 -4.55 -4.25
C MET A 92 -3.84 -6.03 -4.42
N ALA A 93 -4.57 -6.77 -5.26
CA ALA A 93 -4.45 -8.24 -5.32
C ALA A 93 -3.03 -8.70 -5.68
N LEU A 94 -2.49 -8.20 -6.80
CA LEU A 94 -1.16 -8.56 -7.27
C LEU A 94 -0.06 -8.09 -6.30
N PRO A 95 0.06 -6.80 -5.93
CA PRO A 95 1.14 -6.36 -5.04
C PRO A 95 1.02 -6.97 -3.64
N PHE A 96 -0.18 -7.21 -3.10
CA PHE A 96 -0.32 -7.87 -1.79
C PHE A 96 0.14 -9.32 -1.86
N TYR A 97 -0.13 -10.03 -2.95
CA TYR A 97 0.37 -11.38 -3.17
C TYR A 97 1.90 -11.40 -3.31
N LEU A 98 2.46 -10.53 -4.14
CA LEU A 98 3.91 -10.42 -4.32
C LEU A 98 4.64 -10.10 -3.02
N ILE A 99 4.11 -9.17 -2.21
CA ILE A 99 4.67 -8.86 -0.89
C ILE A 99 4.56 -10.06 0.05
N SER A 100 3.38 -10.69 0.13
CA SER A 100 3.18 -11.87 0.99
C SER A 100 4.12 -13.02 0.58
N TRP A 101 4.31 -13.24 -0.72
CA TRP A 101 5.24 -14.23 -1.24
C TRP A 101 6.69 -13.88 -0.91
N ALA A 102 7.09 -12.61 -1.07
CA ALA A 102 8.41 -12.15 -0.68
C ALA A 102 8.64 -12.31 0.83
N GLN A 103 7.63 -12.09 1.67
CA GLN A 103 7.75 -12.17 3.12
C GLN A 103 7.77 -13.59 3.70
N VAL A 104 7.50 -14.62 2.91
CA VAL A 104 7.90 -15.99 3.27
C VAL A 104 9.42 -16.08 3.42
N ASN A 105 10.10 -15.12 2.79
CA ASN A 105 11.41 -15.31 2.24
C ASN A 105 12.38 -14.19 2.67
N ILE A 106 11.90 -13.01 3.02
CA ILE A 106 12.65 -11.86 3.53
C ILE A 106 11.86 -11.19 4.65
N GLU A 107 12.55 -10.42 5.49
CA GLU A 107 11.95 -9.76 6.65
C GLU A 107 10.92 -8.69 6.25
N SER A 108 10.02 -8.40 7.19
CA SER A 108 9.01 -7.36 7.02
C SER A 108 9.62 -5.97 6.89
N GLY A 109 10.65 -5.65 7.68
CA GLY A 109 11.40 -4.40 7.54
C GLY A 109 12.01 -4.22 6.15
N THR A 110 12.70 -5.25 5.64
CA THR A 110 13.29 -5.26 4.29
C THR A 110 12.23 -5.04 3.21
N SER A 111 11.11 -5.76 3.30
CA SER A 111 9.98 -5.63 2.38
C SER A 111 9.39 -4.21 2.37
N ALA A 112 9.22 -3.60 3.55
CA ALA A 112 8.69 -2.25 3.66
C ALA A 112 9.64 -1.20 3.08
N ILE A 113 10.95 -1.36 3.26
CA ILE A 113 11.97 -0.47 2.67
C ILE A 113 11.92 -0.54 1.14
N LEU A 114 11.84 -1.75 0.56
CA LEU A 114 11.75 -1.95 -0.89
C LEU A 114 10.47 -1.34 -1.47
N VAL A 115 9.33 -1.50 -0.80
CA VAL A 115 8.08 -0.82 -1.19
C VAL A 115 8.20 0.70 -1.05
N GLY A 116 9.01 1.19 -0.11
CA GLY A 116 9.36 2.61 0.06
C GLY A 116 10.01 3.26 -1.17
N VAL A 117 10.47 2.48 -2.15
CA VAL A 117 11.00 2.96 -3.44
C VAL A 117 9.88 3.37 -4.42
N MET A 118 8.62 2.96 -4.16
CA MET A 118 7.44 3.28 -4.98
C MET A 118 7.31 4.76 -5.39
N PRO A 119 7.57 5.78 -4.53
CA PRO A 119 7.49 7.18 -4.93
C PRO A 119 8.49 7.54 -6.04
N LEU A 120 9.69 6.95 -6.01
CA LEU A 120 10.72 7.14 -7.04
C LEU A 120 10.28 6.52 -8.36
N MET A 121 9.70 5.31 -8.32
CA MET A 121 9.12 4.65 -9.51
C MET A 121 7.94 5.44 -10.07
N THR A 122 7.08 6.00 -9.21
CA THR A 122 5.94 6.84 -9.61
C THR A 122 6.39 8.08 -10.35
N ILE A 123 7.44 8.76 -9.88
CA ILE A 123 7.99 9.95 -10.54
C ILE A 123 8.50 9.61 -11.94
N PHE A 124 9.20 8.49 -12.08
CA PHE A 124 9.70 8.02 -13.37
C PHE A 124 8.56 7.66 -14.32
N LEU A 125 7.59 6.87 -13.88
CA LEU A 125 6.42 6.50 -14.69
C LEU A 125 5.56 7.70 -15.07
N ALA A 126 5.37 8.66 -14.16
CA ALA A 126 4.61 9.88 -14.44
C ALA A 126 5.24 10.68 -15.58
N HIS A 127 6.56 10.59 -15.80
CA HIS A 127 7.21 11.29 -16.91
C HIS A 127 6.75 10.80 -18.29
N TYR A 128 6.68 9.49 -18.45
CA TYR A 128 6.33 8.86 -19.73
C TYR A 128 4.82 8.78 -19.93
N LEU A 129 4.09 8.62 -18.82
CA LEU A 129 2.67 8.36 -18.84
C LEU A 129 1.84 9.59 -18.48
N THR A 130 2.41 10.75 -18.18
CA THR A 130 1.63 11.98 -17.92
C THR A 130 2.33 13.20 -18.51
N THR A 131 1.79 14.39 -18.31
CA THR A 131 2.41 15.65 -18.75
C THR A 131 3.52 16.16 -17.81
N GLU A 132 3.77 15.46 -16.70
CA GLU A 132 4.79 15.84 -15.73
C GLU A 132 6.21 15.63 -16.29
N LYS A 133 7.07 16.65 -16.21
CA LYS A 133 8.48 16.52 -16.62
C LYS A 133 9.39 16.09 -15.46
N LEU A 134 10.43 15.31 -15.77
CA LEU A 134 11.53 15.04 -14.85
C LEU A 134 12.39 16.29 -14.71
N SER A 135 12.66 16.69 -13.47
CA SER A 135 13.66 17.71 -13.15
C SER A 135 14.97 17.01 -12.77
N VAL A 136 16.10 17.72 -12.88
CA VAL A 136 17.41 17.23 -12.43
C VAL A 136 17.32 16.70 -11.00
N ARG A 137 16.62 17.42 -10.12
CA ARG A 137 16.39 17.02 -8.73
C ARG A 137 15.62 15.70 -8.58
N LYS A 138 14.58 15.47 -9.39
CA LYS A 138 13.84 14.21 -9.43
C LYS A 138 14.73 13.05 -9.89
N VAL A 139 15.57 13.28 -10.90
CA VAL A 139 16.54 12.29 -11.39
C VAL A 139 17.60 11.99 -10.35
N SER A 140 18.22 12.99 -9.72
CA SER A 140 19.20 12.80 -8.65
C SER A 140 18.62 12.00 -7.48
N GLY A 141 17.40 12.33 -7.04
CA GLY A 141 16.74 11.60 -5.96
C GLY A 141 16.43 10.14 -6.34
N PHE A 142 16.01 9.90 -7.58
CA PHE A 142 15.83 8.55 -8.11
C PHE A 142 17.14 7.75 -8.09
N LEU A 143 18.25 8.33 -8.57
CA LEU A 143 19.56 7.66 -8.58
C LEU A 143 20.07 7.34 -7.17
N ILE A 144 19.92 8.28 -6.22
CA ILE A 144 20.30 8.05 -4.82
C ILE A 144 19.48 6.91 -4.21
N GLY A 145 18.16 6.90 -4.43
CA GLY A 145 17.32 5.83 -3.93
C GLY A 145 17.56 4.49 -4.63
N LEU A 146 17.92 4.50 -5.91
CA LEU A 146 18.35 3.30 -6.64
C LEU A 146 19.63 2.72 -6.03
N ILE A 147 20.62 3.57 -5.72
CA ILE A 147 21.84 3.13 -5.00
C ILE A 147 21.46 2.52 -3.65
N GLY A 148 20.62 3.20 -2.86
CA GLY A 148 20.12 2.64 -1.59
C GLY A 148 19.41 1.30 -1.75
N THR A 149 18.65 1.13 -2.83
CA THR A 149 17.99 -0.14 -3.17
C THR A 149 19.02 -1.22 -3.48
N THR A 150 20.06 -0.93 -4.27
CA THR A 150 21.12 -1.90 -4.59
C THR A 150 21.89 -2.38 -3.36
N VAL A 151 22.02 -1.54 -2.32
CA VAL A 151 22.68 -1.94 -1.06
C VAL A 151 21.94 -3.09 -0.36
N LEU A 152 20.61 -3.21 -0.51
CA LEU A 152 19.86 -4.33 0.07
C LEU A 152 20.20 -5.68 -0.57
N PHE A 153 20.72 -5.67 -1.79
CA PHE A 153 21.11 -6.86 -2.53
C PHE A 153 22.54 -7.31 -2.21
N LEU A 154 23.32 -6.50 -1.51
CA LEU A 154 24.69 -6.82 -1.13
C LEU A 154 24.71 -7.70 0.13
N PRO A 155 25.73 -8.57 0.31
CA PRO A 155 25.95 -9.28 1.56
C PRO A 155 26.24 -8.31 2.71
N GLU A 156 26.23 -8.83 3.95
CA GLU A 156 26.41 -7.99 5.15
C GLU A 156 27.77 -7.30 5.24
N ASP A 157 28.80 -7.86 4.59
CA ASP A 157 30.13 -7.25 4.47
C ASP A 157 30.22 -6.19 3.35
N LEU A 158 29.13 -5.94 2.64
CA LEU A 158 29.03 -5.02 1.49
C LEU A 158 30.00 -5.36 0.35
N SER A 159 30.44 -6.61 0.26
CA SER A 159 31.24 -7.10 -0.86
C SER A 159 30.43 -7.14 -2.16
N PHE A 160 31.14 -7.18 -3.30
CA PHE A 160 30.50 -7.33 -4.61
C PHE A 160 30.04 -8.78 -4.81
N GLY A 161 28.83 -9.07 -4.34
CA GLY A 161 28.11 -10.32 -4.51
C GLY A 161 26.60 -10.08 -4.38
N LEU A 162 25.79 -11.09 -4.67
CA LEU A 162 24.36 -11.07 -4.36
C LEU A 162 24.11 -11.85 -3.08
N ILE A 163 23.15 -11.37 -2.30
CA ILE A 163 22.63 -12.11 -1.15
C ILE A 163 21.95 -13.40 -1.60
N GLU A 164 21.81 -14.33 -0.66
CA GLU A 164 20.85 -15.39 -0.81
C GLU A 164 19.44 -14.82 -0.96
N ARG A 165 18.66 -15.44 -1.84
CA ARG A 165 17.22 -15.20 -1.99
C ARG A 165 16.88 -13.77 -2.47
N TRP A 166 17.77 -13.18 -3.26
CA TRP A 166 17.61 -11.88 -3.93
C TRP A 166 16.33 -11.80 -4.79
N GLU A 167 15.83 -12.92 -5.29
CA GLU A 167 14.59 -13.01 -6.05
C GLU A 167 13.37 -12.50 -5.27
N ALA A 168 13.34 -12.70 -3.94
CA ALA A 168 12.27 -12.19 -3.09
C ALA A 168 12.30 -10.66 -2.99
N GLN A 169 13.50 -10.06 -2.95
CA GLN A 169 13.64 -8.60 -2.98
C GLN A 169 13.21 -8.01 -4.34
N ILE A 170 13.53 -8.69 -5.45
CA ILE A 170 13.04 -8.28 -6.77
C ILE A 170 11.51 -8.34 -6.82
N ILE A 171 10.90 -9.42 -6.30
CA ILE A 171 9.44 -9.56 -6.25
C ILE A 171 8.79 -8.43 -5.42
N ALA A 172 9.40 -8.04 -4.29
CA ALA A 172 8.93 -6.88 -3.52
C ALA A 172 9.08 -5.55 -4.30
N LEU A 173 10.13 -5.37 -5.11
CA LEU A 173 10.26 -4.22 -6.01
C LEU A 173 9.21 -4.21 -7.11
N VAL A 174 8.85 -5.38 -7.66
CA VAL A 174 7.75 -5.50 -8.63
C VAL A 174 6.43 -5.07 -7.97
N ALA A 175 6.20 -5.40 -6.70
CA ALA A 175 5.03 -4.90 -5.96
C ALA A 175 5.05 -3.37 -5.82
N ALA A 176 6.21 -2.77 -5.54
CA ALA A 176 6.38 -1.31 -5.51
C ALA A 176 6.03 -0.66 -6.86
N PHE A 177 6.44 -1.30 -7.96
CA PHE A 177 6.12 -0.87 -9.32
C PHE A 177 4.61 -0.96 -9.62
N CYS A 178 3.94 -2.02 -9.15
CA CYS A 178 2.50 -2.19 -9.27
C CYS A 178 1.72 -1.05 -8.58
N TYR A 179 2.15 -0.62 -7.40
CA TYR A 179 1.56 0.56 -6.74
C TYR A 179 1.83 1.86 -7.50
N ALA A 180 3.01 2.01 -8.08
CA ALA A 180 3.33 3.17 -8.91
C ALA A 180 2.46 3.25 -10.17
N LEU A 181 2.23 2.13 -10.85
CA LEU A 181 1.28 2.01 -11.96
C LEU A 181 -0.14 2.36 -11.53
N THR A 182 -0.58 1.86 -10.37
CA THR A 182 -1.91 2.15 -9.82
C THR A 182 -2.07 3.65 -9.57
N THR A 183 -1.05 4.31 -9.00
CA THR A 183 -1.06 5.75 -8.74
C THR A 183 -1.21 6.57 -10.03
N VAL A 184 -0.48 6.19 -11.09
CA VAL A 184 -0.56 6.86 -12.39
C VAL A 184 -1.89 6.54 -13.11
N GLY A 185 -2.34 5.29 -13.05
CA GLY A 185 -3.60 4.83 -13.64
C GLY A 185 -4.84 5.45 -12.98
N ALA A 186 -4.80 5.67 -11.67
CA ALA A 186 -5.87 6.32 -10.92
C ALA A 186 -6.13 7.76 -11.39
N LYS A 187 -5.09 8.48 -11.85
CA LYS A 187 -5.26 9.84 -12.44
C LYS A 187 -6.09 9.86 -13.72
N ARG A 188 -6.24 8.71 -14.39
CA ARG A 188 -7.04 8.52 -15.61
C ARG A 188 -8.38 7.84 -15.36
N ALA A 189 -8.71 7.55 -14.10
CA ALA A 189 -9.95 6.87 -13.78
C ALA A 189 -11.18 7.72 -14.15
N PRO A 190 -12.29 7.10 -14.57
CA PRO A 190 -13.54 7.80 -14.78
C PRO A 190 -13.96 8.53 -13.49
N GLU A 191 -14.55 9.72 -13.64
CA GLU A 191 -15.06 10.49 -12.51
C GLU A 191 -16.03 9.64 -11.67
N THR A 192 -15.63 9.38 -10.43
CA THR A 192 -16.34 8.50 -9.51
C THR A 192 -16.08 8.99 -8.09
N HIS A 193 -17.13 8.96 -7.26
CA HIS A 193 -16.96 9.25 -5.84
C HIS A 193 -15.92 8.29 -5.24
N ALA A 194 -14.96 8.81 -4.48
CA ALA A 194 -13.79 8.03 -4.10
C ALA A 194 -14.13 6.77 -3.26
N ALA A 195 -15.16 6.86 -2.41
CA ALA A 195 -15.69 5.70 -1.68
C ALA A 195 -16.24 4.60 -2.59
N VAL A 196 -16.92 4.98 -3.68
CA VAL A 196 -17.47 4.03 -4.68
C VAL A 196 -16.33 3.41 -5.48
N GLY A 197 -15.36 4.21 -5.93
CA GLY A 197 -14.18 3.70 -6.63
C GLY A 197 -13.39 2.71 -5.77
N ALA A 198 -13.15 3.04 -4.51
CA ALA A 198 -12.46 2.17 -3.56
C ALA A 198 -13.22 0.87 -3.29
N ALA A 199 -14.57 0.92 -3.18
CA ALA A 199 -15.38 -0.28 -3.04
C ALA A 199 -15.33 -1.20 -4.27
N ILE A 200 -15.39 -0.64 -5.49
CA ILE A 200 -15.27 -1.44 -6.72
C ILE A 200 -13.86 -2.04 -6.85
N MET A 201 -12.82 -1.27 -6.49
CA MET A 201 -11.44 -1.77 -6.47
C MET A 201 -11.27 -2.96 -5.53
N THR A 202 -11.77 -2.85 -4.28
CA THR A 202 -11.66 -3.94 -3.32
C THR A 202 -12.51 -5.14 -3.70
N ILE A 203 -13.71 -4.96 -4.26
CA ILE A 203 -14.52 -6.08 -4.79
C ILE A 203 -13.74 -6.83 -5.88
N GLY A 204 -13.23 -6.10 -6.87
CA GLY A 204 -12.48 -6.70 -7.98
C GLY A 204 -11.22 -7.43 -7.51
N ALA A 205 -10.47 -6.80 -6.60
CA ALA A 205 -9.28 -7.39 -6.00
C ALA A 205 -9.62 -8.67 -5.20
N ALA A 206 -10.68 -8.64 -4.39
CA ALA A 206 -11.13 -9.79 -3.60
C ALA A 206 -11.55 -10.96 -4.49
N ALA A 207 -12.33 -10.69 -5.54
CA ALA A 207 -12.76 -11.72 -6.49
C ALA A 207 -11.56 -12.39 -7.17
N ILE A 208 -10.63 -11.60 -7.72
CA ILE A 208 -9.45 -12.12 -8.41
C ILE A 208 -8.53 -12.89 -7.46
N ALA A 209 -8.24 -12.34 -6.27
CA ALA A 209 -7.40 -13.00 -5.28
C ALA A 209 -8.01 -14.32 -4.80
N THR A 210 -9.33 -14.38 -4.62
CA THR A 210 -10.03 -15.59 -4.19
C THR A 210 -10.01 -16.67 -5.27
N ILE A 211 -10.29 -16.31 -6.52
CA ILE A 211 -10.21 -17.23 -7.66
C ILE A 211 -8.79 -17.79 -7.77
N PHE A 212 -7.78 -16.91 -7.66
CA PHE A 212 -6.40 -17.32 -7.71
C PHE A 212 -6.04 -18.27 -6.55
N ALA A 213 -6.40 -17.94 -5.31
CA ALA A 213 -6.13 -18.80 -4.14
C ALA A 213 -6.73 -20.20 -4.29
N ILE A 214 -7.98 -20.31 -4.71
CA ILE A 214 -8.65 -21.61 -4.97
C ILE A 214 -7.94 -22.40 -6.08
N SER A 215 -7.34 -21.71 -7.07
CA SER A 215 -6.68 -22.37 -8.20
C SER A 215 -5.27 -22.90 -7.89
N VAL A 216 -4.60 -22.36 -6.87
CA VAL A 216 -3.20 -22.70 -6.57
C VAL A 216 -3.01 -23.43 -5.25
N ASP A 217 -3.91 -23.26 -4.29
CA ASP A 217 -3.79 -23.82 -2.94
C ASP A 217 -5.11 -24.47 -2.49
N PRO A 218 -5.06 -25.58 -1.72
CA PRO A 218 -6.26 -26.12 -1.08
C PRO A 218 -6.84 -25.11 -0.09
N ILE A 219 -8.15 -25.17 0.14
CA ILE A 219 -8.81 -24.34 1.17
C ILE A 219 -8.15 -24.63 2.52
N PRO A 220 -7.68 -23.61 3.25
CA PRO A 220 -6.99 -23.82 4.51
C PRO A 220 -7.96 -24.35 5.55
N VAL A 221 -7.58 -25.45 6.20
CA VAL A 221 -8.27 -26.05 7.34
C VAL A 221 -7.46 -25.80 8.61
N ASP A 222 -8.12 -25.79 9.76
CA ASP A 222 -7.49 -25.66 11.08
C ASP A 222 -6.62 -24.40 11.27
N VAL A 223 -7.05 -23.27 10.68
CA VAL A 223 -6.37 -21.99 10.77
C VAL A 223 -6.37 -21.48 12.22
N PRO A 224 -5.19 -21.28 12.85
CA PRO A 224 -5.12 -20.88 14.25
C PRO A 224 -5.62 -19.46 14.47
N ALA A 225 -6.11 -19.17 15.67
CA ALA A 225 -6.69 -17.86 16.03
C ALA A 225 -5.75 -16.67 15.74
N ILE A 226 -4.44 -16.86 15.87
CA ILE A 226 -3.46 -15.81 15.58
C ILE A 226 -3.50 -15.34 14.11
N ALA A 227 -3.73 -16.25 13.16
CA ALA A 227 -3.83 -15.90 11.75
C ALA A 227 -5.10 -15.07 11.47
N TRP A 228 -6.21 -15.39 12.15
CA TRP A 228 -7.43 -14.59 12.09
C TRP A 228 -7.25 -13.18 12.67
N TRP A 229 -6.46 -13.02 13.74
CA TRP A 229 -6.10 -11.70 14.26
C TRP A 229 -5.25 -10.90 13.27
N MET A 230 -4.31 -11.55 12.58
CA MET A 230 -3.53 -10.89 11.52
C MET A 230 -4.43 -10.47 10.35
N ILE A 231 -5.34 -11.35 9.90
CA ILE A 231 -6.32 -11.03 8.87
C ILE A 231 -7.21 -9.86 9.30
N ALA A 232 -7.71 -9.85 10.54
CA ALA A 232 -8.55 -8.76 11.04
C ALA A 232 -7.79 -7.43 11.04
N GLY A 233 -6.55 -7.40 11.55
CA GLY A 233 -5.69 -6.21 11.53
C GLY A 233 -5.39 -5.72 10.10
N LEU A 234 -5.13 -6.65 9.18
CA LEU A 234 -4.86 -6.35 7.78
C LEU A 234 -6.09 -5.83 7.05
N ALA A 235 -7.22 -6.54 7.14
CA ALA A 235 -8.44 -6.25 6.41
C ALA A 235 -9.17 -5.02 6.96
N ILE A 236 -9.41 -4.99 8.28
CA ILE A 236 -10.16 -3.92 8.93
C ILE A 236 -9.25 -2.72 9.14
N GLY A 237 -8.06 -2.91 9.71
CA GLY A 237 -7.13 -1.83 10.04
C GLY A 237 -6.45 -1.25 8.80
N SER A 238 -5.47 -1.97 8.27
CA SER A 238 -4.55 -1.43 7.24
C SER A 238 -5.17 -1.27 5.84
N THR A 239 -6.31 -1.92 5.58
CA THR A 239 -6.96 -1.88 4.27
C THR A 239 -8.25 -1.06 4.34
N GLY A 240 -9.29 -1.50 5.07
CA GLY A 240 -10.59 -0.82 5.08
C GLY A 240 -10.56 0.55 5.77
N VAL A 241 -10.33 0.58 7.10
CA VAL A 241 -10.32 1.83 7.88
C VAL A 241 -9.23 2.78 7.39
N ALA A 242 -8.02 2.26 7.10
CA ALA A 242 -6.96 3.07 6.51
C ALA A 242 -7.38 3.69 5.17
N THR A 243 -8.11 2.97 4.29
CA THR A 243 -8.65 3.55 3.05
C THR A 243 -9.63 4.68 3.34
N ILE A 244 -10.53 4.53 4.33
CA ILE A 244 -11.47 5.60 4.70
C ILE A 244 -10.72 6.86 5.17
N VAL A 245 -9.75 6.70 6.07
CA VAL A 245 -8.93 7.82 6.59
C VAL A 245 -8.07 8.43 5.47
N TYR A 246 -7.48 7.60 4.61
CA TYR A 246 -6.74 8.01 3.41
C TYR A 246 -7.60 8.92 2.51
N LEU A 247 -8.85 8.51 2.24
CA LEU A 247 -9.77 9.27 1.40
C LEU A 247 -10.08 10.64 2.01
N GLN A 248 -10.34 10.70 3.31
CA GLN A 248 -10.59 11.94 4.05
C GLN A 248 -9.37 12.88 4.03
N VAL A 249 -8.15 12.35 4.19
CA VAL A 249 -6.92 13.16 4.13
C VAL A 249 -6.71 13.74 2.72
N ILE A 250 -6.99 12.97 1.67
CA ILE A 250 -6.92 13.51 0.30
C ILE A 250 -7.94 14.64 0.11
N GLU A 251 -9.18 14.41 0.53
CA GLU A 251 -10.27 15.37 0.35
C GLU A 251 -9.99 16.69 1.09
N ARG A 252 -9.47 16.61 2.32
CA ARG A 252 -9.25 17.78 3.19
C ARG A 252 -7.91 18.48 3.00
N ASN A 253 -6.85 17.72 2.70
CA ASN A 253 -5.47 18.20 2.74
C ASN A 253 -4.68 17.95 1.44
N GLY A 254 -5.31 17.31 0.47
CA GLY A 254 -4.75 17.03 -0.84
C GLY A 254 -3.76 15.86 -0.89
N PRO A 255 -3.49 15.32 -2.10
CA PRO A 255 -2.63 14.16 -2.30
C PRO A 255 -1.16 14.41 -1.91
N THR A 256 -0.71 15.67 -1.93
CA THR A 256 0.66 16.04 -1.51
C THR A 256 0.91 15.77 -0.03
N THR A 257 -0.11 15.97 0.82
CA THR A 257 0.00 15.73 2.26
C THR A 257 0.12 14.23 2.54
N LEU A 258 -0.76 13.46 1.92
CA LEU A 258 -0.76 12.01 2.00
C LEU A 258 0.55 11.37 1.50
N ALA A 259 1.12 11.89 0.41
CA ALA A 259 2.42 11.42 -0.08
C ALA A 259 3.54 11.58 0.96
N ARG A 260 3.47 12.60 1.83
CA ARG A 260 4.43 12.76 2.94
C ARG A 260 4.22 11.72 4.03
N ILE A 261 2.97 11.42 4.35
CA ILE A 261 2.59 10.39 5.33
C ILE A 261 3.15 9.04 4.88
N ASN A 262 3.04 8.71 3.59
CA ASN A 262 3.52 7.45 3.00
C ASN A 262 5.05 7.22 3.08
N TYR A 263 5.85 8.21 3.50
CA TYR A 263 7.29 8.02 3.68
C TYR A 263 7.66 7.38 5.02
N PHE A 264 6.77 7.42 6.00
CA PHE A 264 7.04 6.95 7.36
C PHE A 264 6.71 5.48 7.65
N PRO A 265 5.77 4.79 6.98
CA PRO A 265 5.48 3.38 7.24
C PRO A 265 6.69 2.44 7.26
N PRO A 266 7.71 2.58 6.38
CA PRO A 266 8.91 1.74 6.47
C PRO A 266 9.67 1.87 7.79
N PHE A 267 9.72 3.07 8.39
CA PHE A 267 10.33 3.26 9.72
C PHE A 267 9.61 2.45 10.78
N VAL A 268 8.28 2.51 10.78
CA VAL A 268 7.46 1.75 11.73
C VAL A 268 7.64 0.26 11.52
N SER A 269 7.63 -0.22 10.28
CA SER A 269 7.80 -1.64 9.97
C SER A 269 9.12 -2.19 10.49
N VAL A 270 10.22 -1.46 10.29
CA VAL A 270 11.55 -1.84 10.80
C VAL A 270 11.57 -1.84 12.33
N LEU A 271 11.09 -0.77 12.99
CA LEU A 271 11.08 -0.69 14.45
C LEU A 271 10.23 -1.78 15.11
N VAL A 272 9.05 -2.03 14.55
CA VAL A 272 8.15 -3.09 15.01
C VAL A 272 8.72 -4.47 14.66
N GLY A 273 9.40 -4.63 13.53
CA GLY A 273 10.07 -5.88 13.15
C GLY A 273 11.15 -6.27 14.15
N ILE A 274 12.00 -5.32 14.54
CA ILE A 274 13.03 -5.50 15.58
C ILE A 274 12.38 -5.84 16.93
N TRP A 275 11.36 -5.08 17.33
CA TRP A 275 10.77 -5.23 18.66
C TRP A 275 9.89 -6.48 18.80
N TRP A 276 8.98 -6.72 17.84
CA TRP A 276 7.97 -7.77 17.87
C TRP A 276 8.45 -9.08 17.26
N LEU A 277 9.06 -9.03 16.07
CA LEU A 277 9.46 -10.21 15.31
C LEU A 277 10.92 -10.62 15.54
N LYS A 278 11.68 -9.80 16.27
CA LYS A 278 13.12 -9.98 16.54
C LYS A 278 13.95 -10.04 15.25
N GLU A 279 13.53 -9.29 14.23
CA GLU A 279 14.26 -9.18 12.97
C GLU A 279 15.65 -8.54 13.19
N PRO A 280 16.69 -9.03 12.50
CA PRO A 280 18.01 -8.43 12.59
C PRO A 280 18.01 -7.03 11.97
N PHE A 281 18.63 -6.08 12.66
CA PHE A 281 18.88 -4.74 12.10
C PHE A 281 20.37 -4.57 11.84
N THR A 282 20.74 -4.72 10.57
CA THR A 282 22.15 -4.74 10.17
C THR A 282 22.60 -3.39 9.61
N PRO A 283 23.91 -3.11 9.60
CA PRO A 283 24.44 -1.88 8.99
C PRO A 283 24.01 -1.70 7.54
N ARG A 284 23.91 -2.80 6.78
CA ARG A 284 23.39 -2.83 5.42
C ARG A 284 21.97 -2.26 5.34
N ILE A 285 21.05 -2.74 6.18
CA ILE A 285 19.67 -2.26 6.23
C ILE A 285 19.64 -0.77 6.58
N ALA A 286 20.44 -0.35 7.57
CA ALA A 286 20.53 1.05 7.97
C ALA A 286 21.02 1.97 6.84
N ILE A 287 22.07 1.57 6.11
CA ILE A 287 22.63 2.34 4.99
C ILE A 287 21.64 2.40 3.83
N ALA A 288 21.08 1.27 3.43
CA ALA A 288 20.08 1.20 2.35
C ALA A 288 18.90 2.12 2.65
N PHE A 289 18.38 2.03 3.87
CA PHE A 289 17.25 2.83 4.32
C PHE A 289 17.55 4.33 4.31
N ALA A 290 18.71 4.73 4.84
CA ALA A 290 19.15 6.13 4.83
C ALA A 290 19.26 6.68 3.40
N LEU A 291 19.83 5.91 2.48
CA LEU A 291 19.97 6.29 1.07
C LEU A 291 18.60 6.39 0.37
N ILE A 292 17.68 5.45 0.57
CA ILE A 292 16.34 5.51 -0.03
C ILE A 292 15.58 6.74 0.48
N MET A 293 15.62 7.01 1.79
CA MET A 293 14.99 8.19 2.38
C MET A 293 15.63 9.49 1.89
N LEU A 294 16.95 9.53 1.77
CA LEU A 294 17.66 10.65 1.17
C LEU A 294 17.23 10.88 -0.27
N GLY A 295 17.15 9.82 -1.08
CA GLY A 295 16.71 9.88 -2.46
C GLY A 295 15.30 10.43 -2.61
N VAL A 296 14.36 9.96 -1.78
CA VAL A 296 12.98 10.47 -1.72
C VAL A 296 12.95 11.96 -1.31
N TRP A 297 13.73 12.34 -0.30
CA TRP A 297 13.82 13.73 0.15
C TRP A 297 14.43 14.66 -0.91
N VAL A 298 15.46 14.20 -1.61
CA VAL A 298 16.07 14.91 -2.74
C VAL A 298 15.06 15.03 -3.87
N ALA A 299 14.36 13.96 -4.26
CA ALA A 299 13.38 13.99 -5.36
C ALA A 299 12.19 14.92 -5.10
N ARG A 300 11.93 15.26 -3.83
CA ARG A 300 10.84 16.13 -3.42
C ARG A 300 11.00 17.54 -3.99
N ASN A 301 9.99 18.01 -4.72
CA ASN A 301 9.98 19.38 -5.23
C ASN A 301 9.69 20.35 -4.07
N LYS A 302 10.57 21.32 -3.82
CA LYS A 302 10.21 22.54 -3.07
C LYS A 302 9.48 23.47 -4.05
N ARG A 303 8.22 23.20 -4.38
CA ARG A 303 7.36 24.24 -4.95
C ARG A 303 6.51 24.79 -3.81
N ASN A 304 6.72 26.08 -3.55
CA ASN A 304 5.98 26.89 -2.59
C ASN A 304 4.47 26.73 -2.80
N PRO A 305 3.66 26.85 -1.73
CA PRO A 305 2.22 26.95 -1.88
C PRO A 305 1.92 28.14 -2.80
N VAL A 306 1.15 27.88 -3.86
CA VAL A 306 0.33 28.91 -4.51
C VAL A 306 -1.01 28.87 -3.80
#